data_AF-A0A940BN96-F1
#
_entry.id   AF-A0A940BN96-F1
#
_cell.length_a   1.000
_cell.length_b   1.000
_cell.length_c   1.000
_cell.angle_alpha   90.00
_cell.angle_beta   90.00
_cell.angle_gamma   90.00
#
_symmetry.space_group_name_H-M   'P 1'
#
loop_
_entity.id
_entity.type
_entity.pdbx_description
1 polymer ?
#
loop_
_entity_poly.entity_id
_entity_poly.type
_entity_poly.pdbx_seq_one_letter_code
_entity_poly.pdbx_strand_id
1 'polypeptide(L)'
;MRKKLSVFQISALAVALSSLLLSVMRVIVLKNNIEINETETAGQSVVYYIARNSETVVFLVFTCCFFVAFAVLAFVLGKKANSFISFDSSPAVFASSLCGFMFLSTGLYYSYQYVTGNGELSKFVISLAMVASSAMFLNMALQKEGKQRKSVLYLRFVVCGYAILRLILEFIEQNRRPTNSASAFHIISLIAFMLFIVYDSKTEFSQASMRPYLASGYSCILFMLIYAIPNLAITLLYKQIDPYILFSAADISLAFYAFSRVYSVCRVCQKD
;
A
#
# COMPACT_ATOMS: atom_id res chain seq x y z
N MET A 1 27.46 20.56 -9.63
CA MET A 1 26.77 20.83 -8.35
C MET A 1 26.05 19.58 -7.86
N ARG A 2 26.44 18.99 -6.72
CA ARG A 2 25.65 17.90 -6.09
C ARG A 2 24.36 18.50 -5.51
N LYS A 3 23.19 18.15 -6.06
CA LYS A 3 21.90 18.49 -5.42
C LYS A 3 21.84 17.78 -4.06
N LYS A 4 21.85 18.55 -2.96
CA LYS A 4 21.58 18.01 -1.62
C LYS A 4 20.09 17.63 -1.54
N LEU A 5 19.81 16.43 -1.04
CA LEU A 5 18.44 15.98 -0.75
C LEU A 5 17.85 16.83 0.38
N SER A 6 16.56 17.13 0.29
CA SER A 6 15.84 17.83 1.35
C SER A 6 15.55 16.92 2.54
N VAL A 7 15.20 17.51 3.68
CA VAL A 7 14.83 16.74 4.89
C VAL A 7 13.62 15.83 4.64
N PHE A 8 12.62 16.26 3.85
CA PHE A 8 11.46 15.41 3.54
C PHE A 8 11.80 14.27 2.57
N GLN A 9 12.74 14.47 1.65
CA GLN A 9 13.23 13.41 0.78
C GLN A 9 14.01 12.37 1.57
N ILE A 10 14.87 12.83 2.49
CA ILE A 10 15.63 11.97 3.39
C ILE A 10 14.67 11.16 4.29
N SER A 11 13.63 11.80 4.85
CA SER A 11 12.67 11.09 5.69
C SER A 11 11.84 10.08 4.90
N ALA A 12 11.36 10.43 3.70
CA ALA A 12 10.65 9.48 2.83
C ALA A 12 11.52 8.26 2.47
N LEU A 13 12.79 8.48 2.15
CA LEU A 13 13.76 7.41 1.89
C LEU A 13 14.01 6.56 3.14
N ALA A 14 14.16 7.18 4.31
CA ALA A 14 14.35 6.48 5.57
C ALA A 14 13.15 5.59 5.91
N VAL A 15 11.92 6.09 5.70
CA VAL A 15 10.70 5.28 5.88
C VAL A 15 10.69 4.11 4.91
N ALA A 16 10.92 4.33 3.61
CA ALA A 16 10.93 3.26 2.62
C ALA A 16 11.99 2.18 2.93
N LEU A 17 13.23 2.58 3.22
CA LEU A 17 14.33 1.66 3.54
C LEU A 17 14.07 0.86 4.82
N SER A 18 13.59 1.53 5.88
CA SER A 18 13.26 0.85 7.13
C SER A 18 12.08 -0.10 6.96
N SER A 19 11.09 0.28 6.14
CA SER A 19 9.93 -0.58 5.82
C SER A 19 10.36 -1.81 5.03
N LEU A 20 11.25 -1.65 4.04
CA LEU A 20 11.84 -2.77 3.31
C LEU A 20 12.64 -3.70 4.24
N LEU A 21 13.44 -3.15 5.16
CA LEU A 21 14.17 -3.94 6.15
C LEU A 21 13.21 -4.74 7.05
N LEU A 22 12.15 -4.10 7.55
CA LEU A 22 11.12 -4.77 8.35
C LEU A 22 10.37 -5.83 7.54
N SER A 23 10.10 -5.61 6.26
CA SER A 23 9.53 -6.63 5.38
C SER A 23 10.44 -7.85 5.27
N VAL A 24 11.76 -7.66 5.08
CA VAL A 24 12.72 -8.77 5.03
C VAL A 24 12.79 -9.50 6.37
N MET A 25 12.81 -8.76 7.49
CA MET A 25 12.74 -9.37 8.83
C MET A 25 11.45 -10.18 9.00
N ARG A 26 10.31 -9.66 8.55
CA ARG A 26 9.02 -10.38 8.59
C ARG A 26 9.04 -11.66 7.76
N VAL A 27 9.70 -11.68 6.59
CA VAL A 27 9.91 -12.90 5.81
C VAL A 27 10.66 -13.96 6.60
N ILE A 28 11.74 -13.57 7.29
CA ILE A 28 12.54 -14.49 8.11
C ILE A 28 11.72 -15.04 9.27
N VAL A 29 11.03 -14.15 10.01
CA VAL A 29 10.15 -14.53 11.12
C VAL A 29 9.04 -15.47 10.66
N LEU A 30 8.40 -15.18 9.53
CA LEU A 30 7.39 -16.06 8.94
C LEU A 30 7.99 -17.41 8.56
N LYS A 31 9.11 -17.43 7.84
CA LYS A 31 9.76 -18.68 7.42
C LYS A 31 10.07 -19.61 8.61
N ASN A 32 10.55 -19.06 9.72
CA ASN A 32 10.97 -19.85 10.88
C ASN A 32 9.81 -20.29 11.78
N ASN A 33 8.65 -19.62 11.69
CA ASN A 33 7.56 -19.77 12.65
C ASN A 33 6.21 -20.09 11.99
N ILE A 34 6.24 -20.48 10.71
CA ILE A 34 5.09 -21.00 9.99
C ILE A 34 4.78 -22.39 10.54
N GLU A 35 3.62 -22.52 11.17
CA GLU A 35 2.99 -23.81 11.41
C GLU A 35 2.09 -24.12 10.21
N ILE A 36 2.47 -25.16 9.45
CA ILE A 36 1.68 -25.71 8.36
C ILE A 36 0.72 -26.71 8.99
N ASN A 37 -0.55 -26.34 9.15
CA ASN A 37 -1.58 -27.32 9.46
C ASN A 37 -1.96 -28.05 8.17
N GLU A 38 -1.47 -29.28 8.00
CA GLU A 38 -1.79 -30.16 6.87
C GLU A 38 -3.21 -30.74 6.92
N THR A 39 -4.01 -30.41 7.95
CA THR A 39 -5.32 -31.00 8.23
C THR A 39 -6.51 -30.28 7.59
N GLU A 40 -6.35 -29.64 6.42
CA GLU A 40 -7.49 -29.36 5.53
C GLU A 40 -7.36 -30.22 4.26
N THR A 41 -7.91 -31.41 4.38
CA THR A 41 -8.22 -32.36 3.31
C THR A 41 -8.82 -31.67 2.08
N ALA A 42 -8.29 -32.03 0.90
CA ALA A 42 -8.87 -31.79 -0.42
C ALA A 42 -8.98 -30.31 -0.87
N GLY A 43 -7.86 -29.75 -1.35
CA GLY A 43 -7.91 -28.70 -2.38
C GLY A 43 -8.09 -27.26 -1.89
N GLN A 44 -7.97 -26.99 -0.58
CA GLN A 44 -8.01 -25.62 -0.06
C GLN A 44 -6.67 -25.21 0.56
N SER A 45 -6.26 -24.00 0.17
CA SER A 45 -5.12 -23.19 0.64
C SER A 45 -4.63 -23.53 2.05
N VAL A 46 -3.36 -23.95 2.16
CA VAL A 46 -2.64 -24.09 3.44
C VAL A 46 -2.79 -22.79 4.23
N VAL A 47 -3.44 -22.87 5.39
CA VAL A 47 -3.53 -21.74 6.31
C VAL A 47 -2.22 -21.68 7.10
N TYR A 48 -1.46 -20.61 6.88
CA TYR A 48 -0.21 -20.34 7.59
C TYR A 48 -0.53 -19.74 8.96
N TYR A 49 -0.22 -20.49 10.03
CA TYR A 49 -0.27 -19.95 11.38
C TYR A 49 1.12 -19.45 11.77
N ILE A 50 1.18 -18.30 12.43
CA ILE A 50 2.41 -17.85 13.09
C ILE A 50 2.32 -18.31 14.54
N ALA A 51 3.23 -19.16 14.97
CA ALA A 51 3.39 -19.52 16.36
C ALA A 51 3.67 -18.26 17.21
N ARG A 52 2.89 -18.04 18.28
CA ARG A 52 3.15 -16.92 19.20
C ARG A 52 4.41 -17.23 20.02
N ASN A 53 5.50 -16.56 19.69
CA ASN A 53 6.79 -16.76 20.33
C ASN A 53 7.55 -15.42 20.51
N SER A 54 8.74 -15.49 21.10
CA SER A 54 9.55 -14.30 21.35
C SER A 54 9.88 -13.53 20.06
N GLU A 55 10.21 -14.22 18.97
CA GLU A 55 10.56 -13.59 17.69
C GLU A 55 9.40 -12.78 17.09
N THR A 56 8.20 -13.35 17.10
CA THR A 56 7.00 -12.73 16.53
C THR A 56 6.52 -11.56 17.38
N VAL A 57 6.64 -11.66 18.71
CA VAL A 57 6.39 -10.54 19.63
C VAL A 57 7.42 -9.43 19.44
N VAL A 58 8.70 -9.76 19.34
CA VAL A 58 9.78 -8.78 19.13
C VAL A 58 9.59 -8.04 17.80
N PHE A 59 9.24 -8.74 16.72
CA PHE A 59 8.93 -8.13 15.44
C PHE A 59 7.76 -7.13 15.54
N LEU A 60 6.69 -7.50 16.25
CA LEU A 60 5.53 -6.62 16.46
C LEU A 60 5.94 -5.35 17.22
N VAL A 61 6.70 -5.50 18.30
CA VAL A 61 7.22 -4.37 19.10
C VAL A 61 8.08 -3.44 18.24
N PHE A 62 9.02 -3.98 17.47
CA PHE A 62 9.83 -3.17 16.55
C PHE A 62 8.97 -2.41 15.54
N THR A 63 7.98 -3.08 14.95
CA THR A 63 7.06 -2.44 14.00
C THR A 63 6.29 -1.29 14.64
N CYS A 64 5.79 -1.47 15.87
CA CYS A 64 5.14 -0.40 16.63
C CYS A 64 6.11 0.76 16.93
N CYS A 65 7.35 0.48 17.31
CA CYS A 65 8.37 1.51 17.54
C CYS A 65 8.63 2.35 16.28
N PHE A 66 8.81 1.70 15.12
CA PHE A 66 8.98 2.41 13.84
C PHE A 66 7.74 3.21 13.45
N PHE A 67 6.54 2.67 13.64
CA PHE A 67 5.29 3.39 13.41
C PHE A 67 5.20 4.67 14.26
N VAL A 68 5.48 4.58 15.56
CA VAL A 68 5.51 5.75 16.47
C VAL A 68 6.59 6.74 16.05
N ALA A 69 7.79 6.27 15.72
CA ALA A 69 8.88 7.13 15.25
C ALA A 69 8.49 7.90 13.98
N PHE A 70 7.85 7.24 13.01
CA PHE A 70 7.38 7.87 11.78
C PHE A 70 6.21 8.82 12.02
N ALA A 71 5.31 8.52 12.95
CA ALA A 71 4.25 9.44 13.35
C ALA A 71 4.80 10.73 13.98
N VAL A 72 5.79 10.60 14.88
CA VAL A 72 6.50 11.75 15.47
C VAL A 72 7.23 12.54 14.38
N LEU A 73 7.95 11.86 13.48
CA LEU A 73 8.64 12.49 12.36
C LEU A 73 7.68 13.26 11.45
N ALA A 74 6.53 12.66 11.09
CA ALA A 74 5.49 13.31 10.30
C ALA A 74 4.92 14.55 11.00
N PHE A 75 4.73 14.50 12.32
CA PHE A 75 4.26 15.64 13.09
C PHE A 75 5.27 16.80 13.09
N VAL A 76 6.54 16.50 13.35
CA VAL A 76 7.64 17.49 13.39
C VAL A 76 7.84 18.14 12.01
N LEU A 77 7.89 17.32 10.95
CA LEU A 77 8.07 17.81 9.59
C LEU A 77 6.83 18.53 9.06
N GLY A 78 5.64 18.02 9.36
CA GLY A 78 4.38 18.61 8.95
C GLY A 78 4.09 19.97 9.59
N LYS A 79 4.74 20.32 10.72
CA LYS A 79 4.71 21.69 11.26
C LYS A 79 5.48 22.69 10.39
N LYS A 80 6.48 22.22 9.62
CA LYS A 80 7.37 23.06 8.81
C LYS A 80 6.99 23.09 7.32
N ALA A 81 6.01 22.29 6.90
CA ALA A 81 5.62 22.16 5.50
C ALA A 81 4.46 23.12 5.14
N ASN A 82 4.60 23.86 4.04
CA ASN A 82 3.50 24.61 3.43
C ASN A 82 2.51 23.66 2.74
N SER A 83 1.25 24.09 2.55
CA SER A 83 0.14 23.28 2.05
C SER A 83 0.26 22.82 0.58
N PHE A 84 1.25 23.29 -0.18
CA PHE A 84 1.37 23.04 -1.61
C PHE A 84 2.27 21.84 -1.95
N ILE A 85 1.73 20.88 -2.69
CA ILE A 85 2.44 19.73 -3.27
C ILE A 85 2.56 19.93 -4.77
N SER A 86 3.78 19.91 -5.31
CA SER A 86 3.99 19.90 -6.77
C SER A 86 3.82 18.48 -7.33
N PHE A 87 3.01 18.31 -8.37
CA PHE A 87 2.73 17.02 -9.01
C PHE A 87 3.80 16.57 -10.01
N ASP A 88 4.65 17.48 -10.51
CA ASP A 88 5.49 17.23 -11.70
C ASP A 88 6.90 16.73 -11.38
N SER A 89 6.98 15.78 -10.45
CA SER A 89 8.20 15.01 -10.28
C SER A 89 8.13 13.75 -11.15
N SER A 90 9.20 13.48 -11.91
CA SER A 90 9.37 12.23 -12.66
C SER A 90 9.05 10.97 -11.82
N PRO A 91 9.43 10.90 -10.52
CA PRO A 91 9.02 9.81 -9.64
C PRO A 91 7.50 9.63 -9.48
N ALA A 92 6.73 10.71 -9.35
CA ALA A 92 5.28 10.65 -9.18
C ALA A 92 4.57 10.16 -10.45
N VAL A 93 5.02 10.61 -11.62
CA VAL A 93 4.50 10.16 -12.92
C VAL A 93 4.79 8.66 -13.11
N PHE A 94 6.03 8.24 -12.86
CA PHE A 94 6.41 6.83 -12.97
C PHE A 94 5.59 5.93 -12.03
N ALA A 95 5.50 6.29 -10.75
CA ALA A 95 4.76 5.49 -9.77
C ALA A 95 3.26 5.45 -10.07
N SER A 96 2.69 6.55 -10.55
CA SER A 96 1.28 6.58 -10.98
C SER A 96 1.05 5.67 -12.19
N SER A 97 1.92 5.73 -13.21
CA SER A 97 1.84 4.82 -14.36
C SER A 97 1.97 3.35 -13.94
N LEU A 98 2.91 3.05 -13.04
CA LEU A 98 3.10 1.71 -12.50
C LEU A 98 1.85 1.22 -11.77
N CYS A 99 1.27 2.02 -10.88
CA CYS A 99 0.00 1.68 -10.22
C CYS A 99 -1.13 1.44 -11.21
N GLY A 100 -1.30 2.34 -12.19
CA GLY A 100 -2.32 2.22 -13.21
C GLY A 100 -2.18 0.92 -13.99
N PHE A 101 -0.97 0.59 -14.43
CA PHE A 101 -0.69 -0.65 -15.14
C PHE A 101 -0.90 -1.91 -14.28
N MET A 102 -0.43 -1.91 -13.03
CA MET A 102 -0.61 -3.03 -12.11
C MET A 102 -2.08 -3.27 -11.78
N PHE A 103 -2.85 -2.19 -11.59
CA PHE A 103 -4.29 -2.28 -11.33
C PHE A 103 -5.05 -2.80 -12.54
N LEU A 104 -4.74 -2.28 -13.72
CA LEU A 104 -5.37 -2.71 -14.97
C LEU A 104 -5.05 -4.16 -15.29
N SER A 105 -3.77 -4.55 -15.26
CA SER A 105 -3.34 -5.93 -15.58
C SER A 105 -3.90 -6.95 -14.60
N THR A 106 -3.82 -6.68 -13.29
CA THR A 106 -4.38 -7.54 -12.25
C THR A 106 -5.90 -7.62 -12.35
N GLY A 107 -6.56 -6.47 -12.57
CA GLY A 107 -8.00 -6.42 -12.75
C GLY A 107 -8.47 -7.21 -13.97
N LEU A 108 -7.80 -7.08 -15.11
CA LEU A 108 -8.12 -7.85 -16.31
C LEU A 108 -7.87 -9.35 -16.13
N TYR A 109 -6.80 -9.73 -15.45
CA TYR A 109 -6.47 -11.13 -15.19
C TYR A 109 -7.56 -11.84 -14.38
N TYR A 110 -7.97 -11.28 -13.24
CA TYR A 110 -9.03 -11.89 -12.42
C TYR A 110 -10.40 -11.83 -13.10
N SER A 111 -10.64 -10.80 -13.91
CA SER A 111 -11.86 -10.74 -14.73
C SER A 111 -11.90 -11.86 -15.75
N TYR A 112 -10.78 -12.12 -16.43
CA TYR A 112 -10.64 -13.21 -17.38
C TYR A 112 -10.80 -14.59 -16.71
N GLN A 113 -10.20 -14.80 -15.53
CA GLN A 113 -10.39 -16.05 -14.79
C GLN A 113 -11.86 -16.32 -14.46
N TYR A 114 -12.61 -15.29 -14.03
CA TYR A 114 -14.03 -15.44 -13.72
C TYR A 114 -14.84 -15.80 -14.97
N VAL A 115 -14.62 -15.09 -16.09
CA VAL A 115 -15.32 -15.34 -17.36
C VAL A 115 -15.02 -16.74 -17.91
N THR A 116 -13.81 -17.26 -17.68
CA THR A 116 -13.41 -18.61 -18.11
C THR A 116 -13.83 -19.73 -17.14
N GLY A 117 -14.61 -19.40 -16.10
CA GLY A 117 -15.14 -20.38 -15.14
C GLY A 117 -14.14 -20.83 -14.06
N ASN A 118 -12.94 -20.24 -14.02
CA ASN A 118 -11.87 -20.60 -13.08
C ASN A 118 -11.72 -19.62 -11.92
N GLY A 119 -12.54 -18.56 -11.86
CA GLY A 119 -12.43 -17.48 -10.89
C GLY A 119 -13.62 -17.38 -9.95
N GLU A 120 -13.41 -16.76 -8.79
CA GLU A 120 -14.46 -16.50 -7.80
C GLU A 120 -15.15 -15.15 -8.04
N LEU A 121 -16.45 -15.08 -7.73
CA LEU A 121 -17.23 -13.85 -7.86
C LEU A 121 -16.67 -12.70 -7.01
N SER A 122 -16.17 -13.00 -5.81
CA SER A 122 -15.52 -12.03 -4.90
C SER A 122 -14.33 -11.33 -5.59
N LYS A 123 -13.44 -12.11 -6.20
CA LYS A 123 -12.27 -11.62 -6.96
C LYS A 123 -12.70 -10.80 -8.16
N PHE A 124 -13.75 -11.22 -8.86
CA PHE A 124 -14.29 -10.49 -10.00
C PHE A 124 -14.82 -9.10 -9.63
N VAL A 125 -15.59 -8.99 -8.54
CA VAL A 125 -16.11 -7.69 -8.09
C VAL A 125 -14.96 -6.73 -7.74
N ILE A 126 -13.93 -7.23 -7.05
CA ILE A 126 -12.73 -6.43 -6.74
C ILE A 126 -11.97 -6.06 -8.01
N SER A 127 -11.87 -6.97 -8.97
CA SER A 127 -11.12 -6.75 -10.21
C SER A 127 -11.75 -5.64 -11.07
N LEU A 128 -13.08 -5.55 -11.11
CA LEU A 128 -13.78 -4.43 -11.73
C LEU A 128 -13.43 -3.09 -11.05
N ALA A 129 -13.40 -3.07 -9.71
CA ALA A 129 -13.00 -1.88 -8.97
C ALA A 129 -11.53 -1.52 -9.22
N MET A 130 -10.63 -2.50 -9.42
CA MET A 130 -9.24 -2.26 -9.80
C MET A 130 -9.13 -1.65 -11.20
N VAL A 131 -9.84 -2.19 -12.19
CA VAL A 131 -9.88 -1.64 -13.55
C VAL A 131 -10.38 -0.20 -13.52
N ALA A 132 -11.47 0.08 -12.78
CA ALA A 132 -11.98 1.43 -12.62
C ALA A 132 -10.98 2.37 -11.90
N SER A 133 -10.32 1.86 -10.86
CA SER A 133 -9.29 2.59 -10.10
C SER A 133 -8.04 2.91 -10.93
N SER A 134 -7.70 2.08 -11.93
CA SER A 134 -6.57 2.33 -12.83
C SER A 134 -6.68 3.67 -13.55
N ALA A 135 -7.91 4.10 -13.86
CA ALA A 135 -8.16 5.39 -14.51
C ALA A 135 -7.71 6.57 -13.65
N MET A 136 -7.79 6.46 -12.31
CA MET A 136 -7.25 7.48 -11.39
C MET A 136 -5.74 7.66 -11.63
N PHE A 137 -5.00 6.56 -11.53
CA PHE A 137 -3.55 6.58 -11.59
C PHE A 137 -3.02 6.95 -12.98
N LEU A 138 -3.65 6.47 -14.05
CA LEU A 138 -3.30 6.86 -15.41
C LEU A 138 -3.60 8.33 -15.68
N ASN A 139 -4.74 8.85 -15.18
CA ASN A 139 -5.04 10.27 -15.29
C ASN A 139 -4.04 11.12 -14.50
N MET A 140 -3.58 10.67 -13.34
CA MET A 140 -2.50 11.33 -12.59
C MET A 140 -1.17 11.34 -13.35
N ALA A 141 -0.83 10.27 -14.05
CA ALA A 141 0.38 10.21 -14.88
C ALA A 141 0.30 11.13 -16.12
N LEU A 142 -0.90 11.39 -16.64
CA LEU A 142 -1.13 12.20 -17.83
C LEU A 142 -1.36 13.69 -17.54
N GLN A 143 -1.53 14.08 -16.28
CA GLN A 143 -1.75 15.47 -15.91
C GLN A 143 -0.50 16.31 -16.17
N LYS A 144 -0.71 17.45 -16.84
CA LYS A 144 0.30 18.50 -17.04
C LYS A 144 0.18 19.56 -15.94
N GLU A 145 1.29 20.20 -15.58
CA GLU A 145 1.36 21.29 -14.59
C GLU A 145 0.14 22.22 -14.62
N GLY A 146 -0.48 22.42 -13.44
CA GLY A 146 -1.43 23.51 -13.22
C GLY A 146 -2.88 23.27 -13.64
N LYS A 147 -3.25 22.13 -14.23
CA LYS A 147 -4.66 21.82 -14.55
C LYS A 147 -5.27 20.81 -13.57
N GLN A 148 -5.76 21.32 -12.44
CA GLN A 148 -6.61 20.52 -11.54
C GLN A 148 -7.96 20.24 -12.19
N ARG A 149 -8.30 18.97 -12.38
CA ARG A 149 -9.61 18.55 -12.90
C ARG A 149 -10.45 17.99 -11.76
N LYS A 150 -11.69 18.49 -11.60
CA LYS A 150 -12.65 17.96 -10.63
C LYS A 150 -12.91 16.46 -10.80
N SER A 151 -12.75 15.91 -12.01
CA SER A 151 -12.88 14.47 -12.29
C SER A 151 -11.92 13.58 -11.49
N VAL A 152 -10.74 14.10 -11.11
CA VAL A 152 -9.73 13.35 -10.33
C VAL A 152 -10.24 13.03 -8.93
N LEU A 153 -11.05 13.92 -8.34
CA LEU A 153 -11.64 13.71 -7.03
C LEU A 153 -12.57 12.49 -7.04
N TYR A 154 -13.43 12.37 -8.05
CA TYR A 154 -14.33 11.22 -8.21
C TYR A 154 -13.55 9.92 -8.40
N LEU A 155 -12.48 9.94 -9.20
CA LEU A 155 -11.62 8.78 -9.42
C LEU A 155 -10.89 8.33 -8.14
N ARG A 156 -10.52 9.25 -7.25
CA ARG A 156 -9.96 8.93 -5.93
C ARG A 156 -10.96 8.21 -5.02
N PHE A 157 -12.25 8.54 -5.08
CA PHE A 157 -13.29 7.79 -4.37
C PHE A 157 -13.41 6.35 -4.87
N VAL A 158 -13.25 6.11 -6.17
CA VAL A 158 -13.24 4.75 -6.75
C VAL A 158 -12.08 3.92 -6.17
N VAL A 159 -10.90 4.53 -6.03
CA VAL A 159 -9.72 3.88 -5.42
C VAL A 159 -9.98 3.53 -3.94
N CYS A 160 -10.64 4.41 -3.18
CA CYS A 160 -11.08 4.07 -1.82
C CYS A 160 -12.13 2.95 -1.81
N GLY A 161 -13.05 2.94 -2.79
CA GLY A 161 -14.03 1.86 -2.97
C GLY A 161 -13.37 0.50 -3.17
N TYR A 162 -12.30 0.42 -3.98
CA TYR A 162 -11.47 -0.78 -4.11
C TYR A 162 -10.92 -1.25 -2.74
N ALA A 163 -10.34 -0.33 -1.96
CA ALA A 163 -9.78 -0.68 -0.64
C ALA A 163 -10.86 -1.16 0.35
N ILE A 164 -12.06 -0.57 0.31
CA ILE A 164 -13.21 -1.02 1.11
C ILE A 164 -13.65 -2.43 0.69
N LEU A 165 -13.75 -2.71 -0.61
CA LEU A 165 -14.12 -4.04 -1.09
C LEU A 165 -13.08 -5.10 -0.67
N ARG A 166 -11.79 -4.76 -0.71
CA ARG A 166 -10.71 -5.62 -0.19
C ARG A 166 -10.86 -5.88 1.31
N LEU A 167 -11.17 -4.84 2.11
CA LEU A 167 -11.43 -5.00 3.54
C LEU A 167 -12.65 -5.89 3.82
N ILE A 168 -13.75 -5.70 3.08
CA ILE A 168 -14.96 -6.53 3.24
C ILE A 168 -14.63 -7.99 2.97
N LEU A 169 -13.89 -8.27 1.89
CA LEU A 169 -13.46 -9.64 1.59
C LEU A 169 -12.60 -10.22 2.70
N GLU A 170 -11.63 -9.46 3.19
CA GLU A 170 -10.76 -9.87 4.29
C GLU A 170 -11.56 -10.23 5.55
N PHE A 171 -12.55 -9.43 5.93
CA PHE A 171 -13.43 -9.73 7.07
C PHE A 171 -14.32 -10.96 6.84
N ILE A 172 -14.82 -11.15 5.62
CA ILE A 172 -15.59 -12.36 5.27
C ILE A 172 -14.72 -13.61 5.38
N GLU A 173 -13.47 -13.54 4.91
CA GLU A 173 -12.53 -14.66 4.96
C GLU A 173 -12.08 -14.98 6.39
N GLN A 174 -11.83 -13.97 7.23
CA GLN A 174 -11.53 -14.16 8.66
C GLN A 174 -12.67 -14.79 9.45
N ASN A 175 -13.92 -14.52 9.08
CA ASN A 175 -15.07 -15.17 9.71
C ASN A 175 -15.21 -16.65 9.31
N ARG A 176 -14.56 -17.05 8.20
CA ARG A 176 -14.62 -18.42 7.67
C ARG A 176 -13.40 -19.27 8.04
N ARG A 177 -12.28 -18.65 8.40
CA ARG A 177 -11.00 -19.32 8.70
C ARG A 177 -10.35 -18.72 9.94
N PRO A 178 -9.68 -19.50 10.81
CA PRO A 178 -9.04 -18.95 12.01
C PRO A 178 -8.00 -17.88 11.63
N THR A 179 -7.88 -16.86 12.48
CA THR A 179 -7.20 -15.58 12.23
C THR A 179 -5.77 -15.73 11.69
N ASN A 180 -5.58 -15.39 10.41
CA ASN A 180 -4.25 -15.30 9.78
C ASN A 180 -3.51 -14.07 10.33
N SER A 181 -2.29 -14.25 10.83
CA SER A 181 -1.39 -13.17 11.28
C SER A 181 -1.14 -12.06 10.24
N ALA A 182 -1.30 -12.34 8.94
CA ALA A 182 -1.15 -11.37 7.87
C ALA A 182 -2.31 -10.37 7.78
N SER A 183 -3.46 -10.75 8.32
CA SER A 183 -4.70 -10.00 8.17
C SER A 183 -4.68 -8.64 8.88
N ALA A 184 -4.08 -8.55 10.07
CA ALA A 184 -3.96 -7.29 10.80
C ALA A 184 -3.12 -6.27 10.03
N PHE A 185 -2.00 -6.71 9.44
CA PHE A 185 -1.16 -5.83 8.61
C PHE A 185 -1.87 -5.40 7.33
N HIS A 186 -2.64 -6.30 6.71
CA HIS A 186 -3.46 -5.98 5.53
C HIS A 186 -4.55 -4.95 5.84
N ILE A 187 -5.27 -5.12 6.95
CA ILE A 187 -6.33 -4.19 7.36
C ILE A 187 -5.74 -2.81 7.63
N ILE A 188 -4.67 -2.75 8.43
CA ILE A 188 -4.03 -1.48 8.79
C ILE A 188 -3.43 -0.82 7.53
N SER A 189 -2.87 -1.59 6.59
CA SER A 189 -2.31 -1.03 5.36
C SER A 189 -3.40 -0.41 4.47
N LEU A 190 -4.55 -1.07 4.30
CA LEU A 190 -5.68 -0.54 3.54
C LEU A 190 -6.28 0.71 4.19
N ILE A 191 -6.40 0.74 5.53
CA ILE A 191 -6.86 1.93 6.26
C ILE A 191 -5.87 3.08 6.07
N ALA A 192 -4.57 2.83 6.24
CA ALA A 192 -3.54 3.84 6.05
C ALA A 192 -3.53 4.38 4.62
N PHE A 193 -3.73 3.52 3.62
CA PHE A 193 -3.84 3.90 2.22
C PHE A 193 -5.07 4.77 1.95
N MET A 194 -6.26 4.40 2.45
CA MET A 194 -7.47 5.22 2.28
C MET A 194 -7.29 6.60 2.92
N LEU A 195 -6.74 6.67 4.13
CA LEU A 195 -6.43 7.94 4.79
C LEU A 195 -5.46 8.76 3.95
N PHE A 196 -4.41 8.13 3.41
CA PHE A 196 -3.45 8.79 2.53
C PHE A 196 -4.12 9.38 1.29
N ILE A 197 -4.97 8.63 0.58
CA ILE A 197 -5.71 9.13 -0.59
C ILE A 197 -6.60 10.31 -0.22
N VAL A 198 -7.31 10.25 0.92
CA VAL A 198 -8.15 11.36 1.41
C VAL A 198 -7.33 12.61 1.68
N TYR A 199 -6.21 12.49 2.39
CA TYR A 199 -5.36 13.64 2.69
C TYR A 199 -4.63 14.17 1.46
N ASP A 200 -4.17 13.29 0.57
CA ASP A 200 -3.57 13.67 -0.72
C ASP A 200 -4.56 14.47 -1.59
N SER A 201 -5.85 14.12 -1.51
CA SER A 201 -6.93 14.90 -2.15
C SER A 201 -7.07 16.28 -1.51
N LYS A 202 -7.13 16.35 -0.18
CA LYS A 202 -7.32 17.62 0.54
C LYS A 202 -6.11 18.57 0.38
N THR A 203 -4.89 18.03 0.28
CA THR A 203 -3.68 18.83 -0.01
C THR A 203 -3.70 19.39 -1.43
N GLU A 204 -4.23 18.65 -2.39
CA GLU A 204 -4.36 19.13 -3.78
C GLU A 204 -5.40 20.25 -3.88
N PHE A 205 -6.54 20.13 -3.20
CA PHE A 205 -7.61 21.15 -3.21
C PHE A 205 -7.48 22.22 -2.09
N SER A 206 -6.26 22.45 -1.58
CA SER A 206 -5.87 23.58 -0.72
C SER A 206 -6.46 23.66 0.71
N GLN A 207 -6.98 22.55 1.26
CA GLN A 207 -7.65 22.53 2.58
C GLN A 207 -6.99 21.64 3.64
N ALA A 208 -5.78 21.12 3.42
CA ALA A 208 -5.16 20.15 4.33
C ALA A 208 -3.98 20.67 5.14
N SER A 209 -3.93 20.19 6.39
CA SER A 209 -2.69 20.13 7.17
C SER A 209 -1.75 19.08 6.58
N MET A 210 -0.45 19.41 6.48
CA MET A 210 0.58 18.48 6.01
C MET A 210 0.92 17.36 7.01
N ARG A 211 0.58 17.53 8.29
CA ARG A 211 0.84 16.52 9.33
C ARG A 211 0.10 15.20 9.05
N PRO A 212 -1.24 15.19 8.90
CA PRO A 212 -1.96 13.95 8.62
C PRO A 212 -1.62 13.38 7.23
N TYR A 213 -1.25 14.22 6.26
CA TYR A 213 -0.75 13.77 4.97
C TYR A 213 0.53 12.94 5.10
N LEU A 214 1.55 13.48 5.77
CA LEU A 214 2.81 12.78 6.01
C LEU A 214 2.61 11.53 6.89
N ALA A 215 1.80 11.63 7.94
CA ALA A 215 1.55 10.51 8.86
C ALA A 215 0.86 9.35 8.14
N SER A 216 -0.20 9.63 7.38
CA SER A 216 -0.89 8.60 6.58
C SER A 216 -0.02 8.05 5.46
N GLY A 217 0.77 8.89 4.79
CA GLY A 217 1.73 8.46 3.76
C GLY A 217 2.81 7.53 4.30
N TYR A 218 3.46 7.88 5.41
CA TYR A 218 4.46 7.00 6.04
C TYR A 218 3.85 5.70 6.55
N SER A 219 2.66 5.76 7.13
CA SER A 219 1.93 4.57 7.58
C SER A 219 1.56 3.66 6.40
N CYS A 220 1.10 4.25 5.30
CA CYS A 220 0.76 3.53 4.07
C CYS A 220 1.99 2.79 3.54
N ILE A 221 3.14 3.47 3.41
CA ILE A 221 4.39 2.86 2.94
C ILE A 221 4.79 1.71 3.87
N LEU A 222 4.82 1.96 5.18
CA LEU A 222 5.23 0.98 6.19
C LEU A 222 4.38 -0.29 6.14
N PHE A 223 3.07 -0.14 6.32
CA PHE A 223 2.19 -1.29 6.47
C PHE A 223 1.94 -2.02 5.15
N MET A 224 1.87 -1.32 4.01
CA MET A 224 1.72 -1.98 2.71
C MET A 224 2.95 -2.84 2.38
N LEU A 225 4.17 -2.33 2.61
CA LEU A 225 5.38 -3.11 2.35
C LEU A 225 5.54 -4.26 3.35
N ILE A 226 5.27 -4.01 4.64
CA ILE A 226 5.31 -5.07 5.66
C ILE A 226 4.30 -6.16 5.34
N TYR A 227 3.13 -5.82 4.82
CA TYR A 227 2.12 -6.81 4.43
C TYR A 227 2.51 -7.56 3.15
N ALA A 228 2.71 -6.84 2.05
CA ALA A 228 2.67 -7.40 0.70
C ALA A 228 3.97 -8.10 0.29
N ILE A 229 5.15 -7.58 0.67
CA ILE A 229 6.43 -8.22 0.32
C ILE A 229 6.54 -9.61 0.94
N PRO A 230 6.25 -9.80 2.24
CA PRO A 230 6.32 -11.14 2.81
C PRO A 230 5.30 -12.10 2.21
N ASN A 231 4.11 -11.62 1.83
CA ASN A 231 3.13 -12.46 1.15
C ASN A 231 3.68 -12.97 -0.19
N LEU A 232 4.24 -12.08 -1.02
CA LEU A 232 4.93 -12.45 -2.27
C LEU A 232 6.07 -13.45 -2.03
N ALA A 233 6.92 -13.17 -1.05
CA ALA A 233 8.10 -13.99 -0.77
C ALA A 233 7.73 -15.41 -0.31
N ILE A 234 6.72 -15.55 0.55
CA ILE A 234 6.27 -16.85 1.07
C ILE A 234 5.65 -17.69 -0.05
N THR A 235 4.78 -17.10 -0.88
CA THR A 235 4.22 -17.77 -2.05
C THR A 235 5.31 -18.30 -2.99
N LEU A 236 6.38 -17.52 -3.21
CA LEU A 236 7.53 -17.97 -4.02
C LEU A 236 8.32 -19.10 -3.34
N LEU A 237 8.54 -19.01 -2.03
CA LEU A 237 9.32 -20.00 -1.26
C LEU A 237 8.60 -21.36 -1.15
N TYR A 238 7.28 -21.36 -0.93
CA TYR A 238 6.49 -22.58 -0.74
C TYR A 238 5.85 -23.10 -2.04
N LYS A 239 6.09 -22.45 -3.19
CA LYS A 239 5.56 -22.82 -4.52
C LYS A 239 4.04 -23.01 -4.58
N GLN A 240 3.31 -22.46 -3.61
CA GLN A 240 1.85 -22.41 -3.63
C GLN A 240 1.46 -21.03 -4.15
N ILE A 241 0.95 -20.99 -5.37
CA ILE A 241 0.41 -19.76 -5.95
C ILE A 241 -0.87 -19.45 -5.17
N ASP A 242 -0.74 -18.59 -4.17
CA ASP A 242 -1.88 -17.95 -3.54
C ASP A 242 -2.68 -17.27 -4.68
N PRO A 243 -3.96 -17.62 -4.88
CA PRO A 243 -4.74 -17.01 -5.94
C PRO A 243 -4.94 -15.50 -5.72
N TYR A 244 -4.54 -14.93 -4.58
CA TYR A 244 -4.57 -13.50 -4.28
C TYR A 244 -3.24 -12.77 -4.50
N ILE A 245 -2.22 -13.45 -5.04
CA ILE A 245 -0.83 -12.94 -5.08
C ILE A 245 -0.66 -11.64 -5.88
N LEU A 246 -1.45 -11.47 -6.95
CA LEU A 246 -1.38 -10.27 -7.78
C LEU A 246 -1.92 -9.03 -7.05
N PHE A 247 -2.82 -9.21 -6.07
CA PHE A 247 -3.23 -8.10 -5.21
C PHE A 247 -2.05 -7.60 -4.37
N SER A 248 -1.21 -8.49 -3.84
CA SER A 248 0.00 -8.07 -3.11
C SER A 248 0.97 -7.29 -4.01
N ALA A 249 1.12 -7.68 -5.28
CA ALA A 249 1.93 -6.91 -6.23
C ALA A 249 1.33 -5.51 -6.50
N ALA A 250 0.00 -5.40 -6.60
CA ALA A 250 -0.69 -4.13 -6.71
C ALA A 250 -0.51 -3.27 -5.44
N ASP A 251 -0.56 -3.86 -4.25
CA ASP A 251 -0.36 -3.17 -2.97
C ASP A 251 1.07 -2.61 -2.82
N ILE A 252 2.09 -3.31 -3.33
CA ILE A 252 3.46 -2.77 -3.42
C ILE A 252 3.50 -1.54 -4.34
N SER A 253 2.80 -1.59 -5.48
CA SER A 253 2.72 -0.42 -6.36
C SER A 253 2.11 0.78 -5.63
N LEU A 254 1.05 0.58 -4.84
CA LEU A 254 0.42 1.63 -4.03
C LEU A 254 1.39 2.23 -3.00
N ALA A 255 2.22 1.39 -2.38
CA ALA A 255 3.27 1.87 -1.48
C ALA A 255 4.28 2.76 -2.20
N PHE A 256 4.69 2.40 -3.43
CA PHE A 256 5.57 3.23 -4.25
C PHE A 256 4.89 4.52 -4.71
N TYR A 257 3.60 4.49 -5.01
CA TYR A 257 2.83 5.71 -5.25
C TYR A 257 2.86 6.63 -4.03
N ALA A 258 2.50 6.15 -2.85
CA ALA A 258 2.55 6.94 -1.61
C ALA A 258 3.97 7.49 -1.34
N PHE A 259 5.00 6.67 -1.49
CA PHE A 259 6.40 7.09 -1.40
C PHE A 259 6.72 8.22 -2.38
N SER A 260 6.39 8.05 -3.66
CA SER A 260 6.69 9.05 -4.69
C SER A 260 6.03 10.39 -4.40
N ARG A 261 4.79 10.37 -3.89
CA ARG A 261 4.00 11.55 -3.53
C ARG A 261 4.64 12.29 -2.35
N VAL A 262 4.95 11.57 -1.27
CA VAL A 262 5.61 12.16 -0.09
C VAL A 262 7.02 12.65 -0.41
N TYR A 263 7.77 11.92 -1.23
CA TYR A 263 9.10 12.32 -1.70
C TYR A 263 9.07 13.61 -2.55
N SER A 264 7.94 13.88 -3.22
CA SER A 264 7.76 15.01 -4.13
C SER A 264 7.36 16.33 -3.46
N VAL A 265 7.14 16.33 -2.14
CA VAL A 265 6.74 17.51 -1.34
C VAL A 265 7.75 18.68 -1.44
N CYS A 266 8.93 18.49 -2.05
CA CYS A 266 10.09 19.37 -1.93
C CYS A 266 10.35 20.44 -2.99
N ARG A 267 9.53 20.63 -4.02
CA ARG A 267 9.82 21.68 -5.02
C ARG A 267 9.24 23.06 -4.71
N VAL A 268 8.37 23.19 -3.70
CA VAL A 268 7.69 24.47 -3.42
C VAL A 268 8.34 25.28 -2.28
N CYS A 269 9.10 24.65 -1.39
CA CYS A 269 9.80 25.34 -0.29
C CYS A 269 11.16 25.99 -0.69
N GLN A 270 11.52 26.00 -1.97
CA GLN A 270 12.74 26.67 -2.47
C GLN A 270 12.46 28.01 -3.17
N LYS A 271 11.25 28.57 -3.01
CA LYS A 271 10.87 29.84 -3.66
C LYS A 271 10.91 31.07 -2.74
N ASP A 272 11.46 30.95 -1.54
CA ASP A 272 11.76 32.07 -0.65
C ASP A 272 13.26 32.15 -0.38
#